data_AF-A0A9P0H5I5-F1
#
_entry.id   AF-A0A9P0H5I5-F1
#
_cell.length_a   1.000
_cell.length_b   1.000
_cell.length_c   1.000
_cell.angle_alpha   90.00
_cell.angle_beta   90.00
_cell.angle_gamma   90.00
#
_symmetry.space_group_name_H-M   'P 1'
#
loop_
_entity.id
_entity.type
_entity.pdbx_description
1 polymer ?
#
loop_
_entity_poly.entity_id
_entity_poly.type
_entity_poly.pdbx_seq_one_letter_code
_entity_poly.pdbx_strand_id
1 'polypeptide(L)'
;MKNYSQDIVRKKRNCRTSQLSESINHLSLSDNEDILDEVPGLKQHRISKAQKRREKKALQVKERELRIFEQEAENVYGARTIELETIKNILKERGLMIYEIPSDGNCLYCAIDHQLKMCHGNGLGVTELRLKTSTVLRENSNEYLPFLSHPDTGEMLTESQFYNYCDQVAHTTAWGGQVELRALSEALKCCVEVIQSEGPSMIVGEEYLKAGGSKLILTYHRRMYSLGEHYNSVQPFCQDEEEKLE
;
A
#
# COMPACT_ATOMS: atom_id res chain seq x y z
N MET A 1 16.52 -22.15 -22.88
CA MET A 1 16.57 -20.69 -23.17
C MET A 1 16.49 -19.79 -21.93
N LYS A 2 16.55 -20.31 -20.68
CA LYS A 2 16.37 -19.50 -19.45
C LYS A 2 17.62 -18.81 -18.90
N ASN A 3 18.82 -19.10 -19.42
CA ASN A 3 20.08 -18.58 -18.87
C ASN A 3 20.66 -17.38 -19.64
N TYR A 4 20.19 -17.12 -20.86
CA TYR A 4 20.79 -16.12 -21.74
C TYR A 4 20.48 -14.68 -21.28
N SER A 5 19.28 -14.43 -20.74
CA SER A 5 18.89 -13.10 -20.27
C SER A 5 19.54 -12.72 -18.93
N GLN A 6 19.77 -13.68 -18.03
CA GLN A 6 20.44 -13.42 -16.75
C GLN A 6 21.92 -13.05 -16.96
N ASP A 7 22.58 -13.67 -17.94
CA ASP A 7 23.97 -13.39 -18.28
C ASP A 7 24.14 -12.02 -18.96
N ILE A 8 23.19 -11.59 -19.80
CA ILE A 8 23.21 -10.24 -20.41
C ILE A 8 23.05 -9.15 -19.34
N VAL A 9 22.18 -9.35 -18.35
CA VAL A 9 21.96 -8.39 -17.26
C VAL A 9 23.18 -8.34 -16.32
N ARG A 10 23.79 -9.47 -15.99
CA ARG A 10 25.07 -9.52 -15.24
C ARG A 10 26.21 -8.83 -15.98
N LYS A 11 26.31 -9.02 -17.31
CA LYS A 11 27.36 -8.40 -18.14
C LYS A 11 27.17 -6.89 -18.30
N LYS A 12 25.92 -6.40 -18.40
CA LYS A 12 25.58 -4.96 -18.37
C LYS A 12 25.80 -4.33 -16.99
N ARG A 13 25.54 -5.06 -15.89
CA ARG A 13 25.88 -4.63 -14.51
C ARG A 13 27.39 -4.43 -14.35
N ASN A 14 28.21 -5.41 -14.74
CA ASN A 14 29.67 -5.34 -14.59
C ASN A 14 30.33 -4.25 -15.45
N CYS A 15 29.80 -3.95 -16.65
CA CYS A 15 30.36 -2.91 -17.52
C CYS A 15 30.01 -1.49 -17.05
N ARG A 16 28.84 -1.28 -16.42
CA ARG A 16 28.46 0.02 -15.84
C ARG A 16 29.10 0.27 -14.49
N THR A 17 29.27 -0.75 -13.65
CA THR A 17 30.00 -0.61 -12.38
C THR A 17 31.48 -0.34 -12.61
N SER A 18 32.11 -0.92 -13.64
CA SER A 18 33.50 -0.61 -13.99
C SER A 18 33.68 0.83 -14.50
N GLN A 19 32.77 1.32 -15.35
CA GLN A 19 32.78 2.71 -15.84
C GLN A 19 32.54 3.74 -14.72
N LEU A 20 31.74 3.38 -13.71
CA LEU A 20 31.49 4.24 -12.55
C LEU A 20 32.63 4.19 -11.53
N SER A 21 33.28 3.04 -11.31
CA SER A 21 34.47 2.95 -10.44
C SER A 21 35.66 3.70 -11.02
N GLU A 22 35.84 3.72 -12.35
CA GLU A 22 36.86 4.54 -13.02
C GLU A 22 36.58 6.05 -12.88
N SER A 23 35.30 6.44 -12.87
CA SER A 23 34.89 7.84 -12.68
C SER A 23 35.04 8.31 -11.22
N ILE A 24 34.87 7.41 -10.24
CA ILE A 24 35.08 7.68 -8.82
C ILE A 24 36.58 7.76 -8.49
N ASN A 25 37.42 6.92 -9.11
CA ASN A 25 38.88 6.98 -8.93
C ASN A 25 39.52 8.27 -9.49
N HIS A 26 38.86 8.95 -10.44
CA HIS A 26 39.33 10.25 -10.97
C HIS A 26 38.89 11.45 -10.10
N LEU A 27 38.14 11.23 -9.01
CA LEU A 27 37.73 12.27 -8.06
C LEU A 27 38.23 12.02 -6.63
N SER A 28 39.38 11.37 -6.47
CA SER A 28 40.16 11.46 -5.22
C SER A 28 40.77 12.88 -5.11
N LEU A 29 39.91 13.85 -4.77
CA LEU A 29 40.37 15.12 -4.24
C LEU A 29 41.03 14.81 -2.90
N SER A 30 42.36 14.84 -2.93
CA SER A 30 43.24 14.81 -1.78
C SER A 30 42.71 15.75 -0.69
N ASP A 31 42.31 15.18 0.44
CA ASP A 31 42.33 15.87 1.73
C ASP A 31 43.81 16.14 2.06
N ASN A 32 44.34 17.23 1.54
CA ASN A 32 45.56 17.82 2.05
C ASN A 32 45.22 19.22 2.53
N GLU A 33 45.37 19.38 3.85
CA GLU A 33 45.37 20.64 4.56
C GLU A 33 46.29 21.65 3.87
N ASP A 34 45.91 22.92 4.00
CA ASP A 34 46.66 24.09 3.58
C ASP A 34 48.16 23.93 3.86
N ILE A 35 48.99 23.90 2.81
CA ILE A 35 50.31 24.52 2.67
C ILE A 35 50.77 24.22 1.23
N LEU A 36 50.79 25.23 0.35
CA LEU A 36 51.73 25.24 -0.77
C LEU A 36 52.10 26.70 -1.09
N ASP A 37 53.39 26.97 -0.94
CA ASP A 37 54.10 28.16 -1.39
C ASP A 37 53.86 28.46 -2.87
N GLU A 38 53.92 29.76 -3.19
CA GLU A 38 53.69 30.33 -4.51
C GLU A 38 54.62 29.74 -5.59
N VAL A 39 54.02 29.12 -6.60
CA VAL A 39 54.65 28.95 -7.93
C VAL A 39 53.92 29.88 -8.92
N PRO A 40 54.58 30.92 -9.46
CA PRO A 40 53.95 31.89 -10.36
C PRO A 40 53.69 31.28 -11.76
N GLY A 41 52.43 31.24 -12.21
CA GLY A 41 52.13 31.02 -13.64
C GLY A 41 50.79 30.39 -14.03
N LEU A 42 50.04 29.76 -13.12
CA LEU A 42 48.74 29.14 -13.45
C LEU A 42 47.62 29.84 -12.69
N LYS A 43 46.70 30.49 -13.42
CA LYS A 43 45.48 31.08 -12.86
C LYS A 43 44.60 29.95 -12.28
N GLN A 44 44.79 29.64 -11.00
CA GLN A 44 43.95 28.67 -10.30
C GLN A 44 42.54 29.27 -10.15
N HIS A 45 41.58 28.69 -10.86
CA HIS A 45 40.17 29.06 -10.74
C HIS A 45 39.66 28.63 -9.35
N ARG A 46 39.66 29.56 -8.39
CA ARG A 46 39.15 29.29 -7.03
C ARG A 46 37.63 29.13 -7.10
N ILE A 47 37.19 27.89 -6.91
CA ILE A 47 35.78 27.54 -6.83
C ILE A 47 35.16 28.28 -5.64
N SER A 48 34.03 28.95 -5.85
CA SER A 48 33.35 29.72 -4.81
C SER A 48 32.82 28.81 -3.70
N LYS A 49 32.83 29.29 -2.45
CA LYS A 49 32.16 28.63 -1.31
C LYS A 49 30.68 28.32 -1.60
N ALA A 50 30.00 29.16 -2.39
CA ALA A 50 28.61 28.93 -2.79
C ALA A 50 28.47 27.76 -3.77
N GLN A 51 29.43 27.61 -4.69
CA GLN A 51 29.48 26.52 -5.64
C GLN A 51 29.78 25.18 -4.95
N LYS A 52 30.75 25.15 -4.03
CA LYS A 52 31.05 23.97 -3.20
C LYS A 52 29.84 23.51 -2.35
N ARG A 53 29.01 24.44 -1.85
CA ARG A 53 27.75 24.13 -1.14
C ARG A 53 26.68 23.53 -2.05
N ARG A 54 26.51 24.06 -3.26
CA ARG A 54 25.56 23.53 -4.26
C ARG A 54 25.95 22.13 -4.71
N GLU A 55 27.24 21.92 -4.98
CA GLU A 55 27.79 20.62 -5.37
C GLU A 55 27.62 19.58 -4.26
N LYS A 56 27.91 19.93 -2.99
CA LYS A 56 27.67 19.05 -1.84
C LYS A 56 26.19 18.66 -1.70
N LYS A 57 25.26 19.62 -1.88
CA LYS A 57 23.81 19.34 -1.84
C LYS A 57 23.37 18.45 -3.00
N ALA A 58 23.90 18.67 -4.21
CA ALA A 58 23.60 17.84 -5.37
C ALA A 58 24.11 16.40 -5.19
N LEU A 59 25.31 16.23 -4.62
CA LEU A 59 25.86 14.93 -4.24
C LEU A 59 24.99 14.21 -3.21
N GLN A 60 24.55 14.90 -2.16
CA GLN A 60 23.67 14.32 -1.13
C GLN A 60 22.30 13.90 -1.68
N VAL A 61 21.73 14.70 -2.59
CA VAL A 61 20.48 14.35 -3.28
C VAL A 61 20.68 13.12 -4.14
N LYS A 62 21.75 13.08 -4.95
CA LYS A 62 22.06 11.94 -5.81
C LYS A 62 22.36 10.66 -5.03
N GLU A 63 23.06 10.76 -3.90
CA GLU A 63 23.31 9.63 -2.99
C GLU A 63 22.00 9.13 -2.36
N ARG A 64 21.11 10.04 -1.95
CA ARG A 64 19.79 9.68 -1.45
C ARG A 64 18.94 8.99 -2.52
N GLU A 65 18.92 9.52 -3.74
CA GLU A 65 18.21 8.94 -4.88
C GLU A 65 18.75 7.56 -5.24
N LEU A 66 20.08 7.37 -5.22
CA LEU A 66 20.69 6.06 -5.44
C LEU A 66 20.29 5.06 -4.36
N ARG A 67 20.30 5.46 -3.07
CA ARG A 67 19.87 4.59 -1.97
C ARG A 67 18.40 4.20 -2.08
N ILE A 68 17.53 5.15 -2.48
CA ILE A 68 16.11 4.87 -2.76
C ILE A 68 15.98 3.86 -3.91
N PHE A 69 16.70 4.09 -5.02
CA PHE A 69 16.66 3.23 -6.19
C PHE A 69 17.18 1.80 -5.91
N GLU A 70 18.26 1.66 -5.14
CA GLU A 70 18.77 0.34 -4.71
C GLU A 70 17.75 -0.39 -3.85
N GLN A 71 17.11 0.31 -2.91
CA GLN A 71 16.11 -0.25 -2.03
C GLN A 71 14.81 -0.61 -2.79
N GLU A 72 14.42 0.18 -3.78
CA GLU A 72 13.32 -0.14 -4.70
C GLU A 72 13.63 -1.37 -5.57
N ALA A 73 14.88 -1.49 -6.06
CA ALA A 73 15.32 -2.64 -6.85
C ALA A 73 15.36 -3.95 -6.03
N GLU A 74 15.72 -3.89 -4.75
CA GLU A 74 15.62 -5.03 -3.84
C GLU A 74 14.16 -5.37 -3.49
N ASN A 75 13.30 -4.35 -3.41
CA ASN A 75 11.86 -4.50 -3.17
C ASN A 75 11.05 -5.02 -4.36
N VAL A 76 11.63 -5.18 -5.56
CA VAL A 76 10.96 -5.84 -6.69
C VAL A 76 10.55 -7.27 -6.34
N TYR A 77 11.37 -7.98 -5.56
CA TYR A 77 11.01 -9.29 -4.98
C TYR A 77 10.51 -9.18 -3.53
N GLY A 78 10.16 -7.96 -3.13
CA GLY A 78 9.65 -7.65 -1.81
C GLY A 78 8.27 -8.25 -1.60
N ALA A 79 7.97 -8.52 -0.33
CA ALA A 79 6.70 -9.12 0.10
C ALA A 79 5.46 -8.32 -0.35
N ARG A 80 5.61 -7.00 -0.56
CA ARG A 80 4.59 -6.10 -1.12
C ARG A 80 4.28 -6.40 -2.58
N THR A 81 5.30 -6.51 -3.42
CA THR A 81 5.15 -6.75 -4.86
C THR A 81 4.56 -8.13 -5.10
N ILE A 82 5.06 -9.13 -4.37
CA ILE A 82 4.51 -10.50 -4.41
C ILE A 82 3.03 -10.50 -4.04
N GLU A 83 2.65 -9.86 -2.93
CA GLU A 83 1.24 -9.75 -2.51
C GLU A 83 0.36 -9.12 -3.61
N LEU A 84 0.79 -8.00 -4.16
CA LEU A 84 0.05 -7.28 -5.19
C LEU A 84 -0.10 -8.10 -6.47
N GLU A 85 0.98 -8.73 -6.95
CA GLU A 85 0.97 -9.60 -8.13
C GLU A 85 0.08 -10.82 -7.93
N THR A 86 0.13 -11.47 -6.76
CA THR A 86 -0.76 -12.61 -6.44
C THR A 86 -2.23 -12.19 -6.52
N ILE A 87 -2.60 -11.06 -5.91
CA ILE A 87 -3.98 -10.56 -5.95
C ILE A 87 -4.39 -10.20 -7.38
N LYS A 88 -3.52 -9.50 -8.14
CA LYS A 88 -3.77 -9.17 -9.55
C LYS A 88 -4.03 -10.42 -10.40
N ASN A 89 -3.25 -11.48 -10.22
CA ASN A 89 -3.43 -12.73 -10.94
C ASN A 89 -4.78 -13.39 -10.61
N ILE A 90 -5.15 -13.46 -9.32
CA ILE A 90 -6.45 -14.00 -8.90
C ILE A 90 -7.62 -13.22 -9.52
N LEU A 91 -7.51 -11.89 -9.58
CA LEU A 91 -8.54 -11.04 -10.18
C LEU A 91 -8.61 -11.20 -11.70
N LYS A 92 -7.45 -11.27 -12.37
CA LYS A 92 -7.36 -11.40 -13.83
C LYS A 92 -8.02 -12.69 -14.32
N GLU A 93 -7.83 -13.80 -13.60
CA GLU A 93 -8.53 -15.07 -13.87
C GLU A 93 -10.05 -14.96 -13.78
N ARG A 94 -10.57 -13.99 -13.01
CA ARG A 94 -11.99 -13.70 -12.84
C ARG A 94 -12.50 -12.56 -13.73
N GLY A 95 -11.67 -12.03 -14.63
CA GLY A 95 -12.02 -10.87 -15.46
C GLY A 95 -12.19 -9.58 -14.66
N LEU A 96 -11.49 -9.45 -13.53
CA LEU A 96 -11.51 -8.29 -12.64
C LEU A 96 -10.12 -7.66 -12.54
N MET A 97 -10.07 -6.41 -12.07
CA MET A 97 -8.85 -5.71 -11.67
C MET A 97 -9.08 -4.90 -10.39
N ILE A 98 -7.98 -4.50 -9.74
CA ILE A 98 -8.04 -3.67 -8.54
C ILE A 98 -8.56 -2.28 -8.92
N TYR A 99 -9.50 -1.78 -8.13
CA TYR A 99 -9.84 -0.35 -8.09
C TYR A 99 -9.21 0.25 -6.83
N GLU A 100 -8.26 1.14 -7.01
CA GLU A 100 -7.49 1.73 -5.91
C GLU A 100 -8.36 2.66 -5.06
N ILE A 101 -8.36 2.40 -3.75
CA ILE A 101 -9.00 3.21 -2.73
C ILE A 101 -7.91 3.98 -1.98
N PRO A 102 -8.12 5.27 -1.67
CA PRO A 102 -7.18 6.05 -0.88
C PRO A 102 -6.81 5.36 0.44
N SER A 103 -5.52 5.36 0.78
CA SER A 103 -4.98 4.75 2.00
C SER A 103 -5.20 5.62 3.24
N ASP A 104 -6.47 5.86 3.56
CA ASP A 104 -6.91 6.50 4.80
C ASP A 104 -7.66 5.51 5.71
N GLY A 105 -8.07 5.98 6.89
CA GLY A 105 -8.82 5.14 7.83
C GLY A 105 -10.25 4.79 7.40
N ASN A 106 -10.68 5.21 6.21
CA ASN A 106 -12.00 4.90 5.64
C ASN A 106 -11.94 3.85 4.53
N CYS A 107 -10.77 3.27 4.23
CA CYS A 107 -10.56 2.39 3.08
C CYS A 107 -11.64 1.29 2.95
N LEU A 108 -11.99 0.60 4.05
CA LEU A 108 -13.07 -0.39 4.06
C LEU A 108 -14.40 0.18 3.55
N TYR A 109 -14.84 1.30 4.13
CA TYR A 109 -16.12 1.94 3.81
C TYR A 109 -16.13 2.51 2.40
N CYS A 110 -15.03 3.12 1.94
CA CYS A 110 -14.86 3.59 0.57
C CYS A 110 -14.92 2.43 -0.43
N ALA A 111 -14.30 1.29 -0.12
CA ALA A 111 -14.30 0.12 -0.99
C ALA A 111 -15.71 -0.51 -1.12
N ILE A 112 -16.46 -0.57 -0.01
CA ILE A 112 -17.86 -1.01 0.01
C ILE A 112 -18.76 -0.02 -0.76
N ASP A 113 -18.63 1.28 -0.51
CA ASP A 113 -19.42 2.29 -1.21
C ASP A 113 -19.19 2.26 -2.73
N HIS A 114 -17.94 2.02 -3.15
CA HIS A 114 -17.62 1.79 -4.56
C HIS A 114 -18.32 0.55 -5.11
N GLN A 115 -18.26 -0.60 -4.42
CA GLN A 115 -18.98 -1.82 -4.87
C GLN A 115 -20.49 -1.61 -4.94
N LEU A 116 -21.10 -0.90 -3.98
CA LEU A 116 -22.52 -0.57 -4.00
C LEU A 116 -22.89 0.26 -5.24
N LYS A 117 -22.10 1.28 -5.57
CA LYS A 117 -22.29 2.08 -6.78
C LYS A 117 -22.25 1.22 -8.04
N MET A 118 -21.34 0.24 -8.10
CA MET A 118 -21.24 -0.66 -9.24
C MET A 118 -22.42 -1.65 -9.32
N CYS A 119 -22.86 -2.20 -8.20
CA CYS A 119 -23.92 -3.21 -8.17
C CYS A 119 -25.33 -2.60 -8.29
N HIS A 120 -25.57 -1.43 -7.68
CA HIS A 120 -26.90 -0.85 -7.51
C HIS A 120 -27.08 0.49 -8.23
N GLY A 121 -26.01 1.07 -8.78
CA GLY A 121 -26.02 2.37 -9.47
C GLY A 121 -25.91 3.58 -8.54
N ASN A 122 -25.97 3.38 -7.22
CA ASN A 122 -25.78 4.40 -6.20
C ASN A 122 -25.01 3.85 -4.99
N GLY A 123 -24.33 4.75 -4.29
CA GLY A 123 -23.69 4.47 -3.01
C GLY A 123 -24.45 5.12 -1.86
N LEU A 124 -24.07 4.77 -0.65
CA LEU A 124 -24.61 5.37 0.58
C LEU A 124 -23.66 6.46 1.15
N GLY A 125 -22.38 6.39 0.77
CA GLY A 125 -21.33 7.23 1.32
C GLY A 125 -20.79 6.71 2.66
N VAL A 126 -19.55 7.09 2.95
CA VAL A 126 -18.79 6.61 4.12
C VAL A 126 -19.52 6.89 5.44
N THR A 127 -20.09 8.08 5.60
CA THR A 127 -20.78 8.48 6.84
C THR A 127 -21.99 7.60 7.12
N GLU A 128 -22.82 7.33 6.11
CA GLU A 128 -24.00 6.48 6.29
C GLU A 128 -23.61 5.03 6.57
N LEU A 129 -22.60 4.50 5.86
CA LEU A 129 -22.09 3.16 6.11
C LEU A 129 -21.57 3.00 7.54
N ARG A 130 -20.79 3.96 8.05
CA ARG A 130 -20.30 3.97 9.44
C ARG A 130 -21.42 3.98 10.46
N LEU A 131 -22.45 4.79 10.24
CA LEU A 131 -23.62 4.84 11.11
C LEU A 131 -24.41 3.52 11.11
N LYS A 132 -24.61 2.91 9.94
CA LYS A 132 -25.25 1.59 9.82
C LYS A 132 -24.45 0.51 10.54
N THR A 133 -23.13 0.48 10.37
CA THR A 133 -22.25 -0.44 11.08
C THR A 133 -22.39 -0.28 12.59
N SER A 134 -22.26 0.94 13.11
CA SER A 134 -22.41 1.23 14.54
C SER A 134 -23.78 0.81 15.08
N THR A 135 -24.85 1.04 14.31
CA THR A 135 -26.20 0.65 14.68
C THR A 135 -26.33 -0.87 14.84
N VAL A 136 -25.86 -1.65 13.85
CA VAL A 136 -25.89 -3.11 13.92
C VAL A 136 -25.06 -3.64 15.08
N LEU A 137 -23.87 -3.08 15.32
CA LEU A 137 -23.04 -3.48 16.46
C LEU A 137 -23.77 -3.25 17.79
N ARG A 138 -24.41 -2.09 17.97
CA ARG A 138 -25.16 -1.74 19.19
C ARG A 138 -26.38 -2.63 19.41
N GLU A 139 -27.15 -2.89 18.36
CA GLU A 139 -28.37 -3.70 18.43
C GLU A 139 -28.08 -5.18 18.73
N ASN A 140 -26.89 -5.66 18.36
CA ASN A 140 -26.48 -7.05 18.48
C ASN A 140 -25.24 -7.23 19.38
N SER A 141 -25.13 -6.46 20.47
CA SER A 141 -23.92 -6.42 21.31
C SER A 141 -23.40 -7.79 21.73
N ASN A 142 -24.29 -8.71 22.13
CA ASN A 142 -23.92 -10.06 22.56
C ASN A 142 -23.25 -10.91 21.47
N GLU A 143 -23.51 -10.63 20.19
CA GLU A 143 -22.91 -11.33 19.07
C GLU A 143 -21.52 -10.78 18.73
N TYR A 144 -21.33 -9.46 18.87
CA TYR A 144 -20.09 -8.79 18.43
C TYR A 144 -19.06 -8.61 19.55
N LEU A 145 -19.52 -8.36 20.78
CA LEU A 145 -18.65 -8.11 21.95
C LEU A 145 -17.59 -9.20 22.17
N PRO A 146 -17.89 -10.51 22.01
CA PRO A 146 -16.89 -11.57 22.25
C PRO A 146 -15.69 -11.54 21.31
N PHE A 147 -15.77 -10.83 20.19
CA PHE A 147 -14.72 -10.74 19.17
C PHE A 147 -13.86 -9.47 19.30
N LEU A 148 -14.12 -8.65 20.32
CA LEU A 148 -13.43 -7.38 20.53
C LEU A 148 -12.60 -7.41 21.82
N SER A 149 -11.34 -7.05 21.67
CA SER A 149 -10.37 -6.93 22.77
C SER A 149 -9.77 -5.53 22.81
N HIS A 150 -9.37 -5.09 24.00
CA HIS A 150 -8.64 -3.85 24.17
C HIS A 150 -7.27 -3.95 23.46
N PRO A 151 -6.89 -2.95 22.63
CA PRO A 151 -5.66 -3.04 21.83
C PRO A 151 -4.39 -3.16 22.69
N ASP A 152 -4.36 -2.49 23.85
CA ASP A 152 -3.17 -2.49 24.71
C ASP A 152 -3.08 -3.68 25.67
N THR A 153 -4.21 -4.18 26.18
CA THR A 153 -4.22 -5.22 27.23
C THR A 153 -4.57 -6.61 26.68
N GLY A 154 -5.20 -6.69 25.51
CA GLY A 154 -5.72 -7.93 24.92
C GLY A 154 -6.95 -8.50 25.64
N GLU A 155 -7.39 -7.88 26.74
CA GLU A 155 -8.57 -8.29 27.50
C GLU A 155 -9.85 -7.98 26.73
N MET A 156 -10.91 -8.76 26.99
CA MET A 156 -12.23 -8.52 26.41
C MET A 156 -12.73 -7.13 26.80
N LEU A 157 -13.41 -6.46 25.86
CA LEU A 157 -14.02 -5.18 26.17
C LEU A 157 -15.14 -5.34 27.21
N THR A 158 -15.22 -4.40 28.14
CA THR A 158 -16.43 -4.20 28.94
C THR A 158 -17.54 -3.65 28.07
N GLU A 159 -18.79 -3.81 28.51
CA GLU A 159 -19.96 -3.26 27.80
C GLU A 159 -19.84 -1.74 27.57
N SER A 160 -19.35 -0.99 28.55
CA SER A 160 -19.12 0.46 28.39
C SER A 160 -18.05 0.79 27.33
N GLN A 161 -16.97 -0.01 27.26
CA GLN A 161 -15.92 0.19 26.24
C GLN A 161 -16.43 -0.18 24.85
N PHE A 162 -17.30 -1.19 24.75
CA PHE A 162 -17.94 -1.57 23.50
C PHE A 162 -18.83 -0.48 22.93
N TYR A 163 -19.65 0.18 23.75
CA TYR A 163 -20.45 1.30 23.28
C TYR A 163 -19.59 2.49 22.84
N ASN A 164 -18.46 2.75 23.51
CA ASN A 164 -17.48 3.74 23.05
C ASN A 164 -16.87 3.34 21.70
N TYR A 165 -16.51 2.06 21.53
CA TYR A 165 -16.06 1.54 20.23
C TYR A 165 -17.10 1.76 19.12
N CYS A 166 -18.39 1.52 19.41
CA CYS A 166 -19.46 1.81 18.46
C CYS A 166 -19.53 3.31 18.08
N ASP A 167 -19.30 4.22 19.05
CA ASP A 167 -19.21 5.66 18.77
C ASP A 167 -18.00 6.00 17.89
N GLN A 168 -16.85 5.37 18.15
CA GLN A 168 -15.65 5.55 17.33
C GLN A 168 -15.89 5.08 15.89
N VAL A 169 -16.52 3.92 15.70
CA VAL A 169 -16.90 3.39 14.39
C VAL A 169 -17.78 4.39 13.62
N ALA A 170 -18.78 4.98 14.29
CA ALA A 170 -19.72 5.92 13.71
C ALA A 170 -19.10 7.28 13.32
N HIS A 171 -18.21 7.81 14.17
CA HIS A 171 -17.86 9.24 14.14
C HIS A 171 -16.40 9.54 13.84
N THR A 172 -15.55 8.52 13.70
CA THR A 172 -14.11 8.71 13.43
C THR A 172 -13.68 7.97 12.18
N THR A 173 -12.41 8.13 11.82
CA THR A 173 -11.75 7.34 10.77
C THR A 173 -11.06 6.09 11.35
N ALA A 174 -11.59 5.52 12.43
CA ALA A 174 -11.11 4.25 12.97
C ALA A 174 -11.18 3.18 11.87
N TRP A 175 -10.11 2.38 11.79
CA TRP A 175 -9.98 1.31 10.79
C TRP A 175 -11.03 0.25 11.07
N GLY A 176 -11.65 -0.24 10.00
CA GLY A 176 -12.58 -1.37 10.07
C GLY A 176 -11.87 -2.67 9.71
N GLY A 177 -12.34 -3.76 10.30
CA GLY A 177 -11.86 -5.12 10.01
C GLY A 177 -13.02 -6.10 9.84
N GLN A 178 -12.82 -7.32 10.33
CA GLN A 178 -13.78 -8.41 10.15
C GLN A 178 -15.12 -8.17 10.86
N VAL A 179 -15.10 -7.54 12.04
CA VAL A 179 -16.32 -7.18 12.79
C VAL A 179 -17.17 -6.20 11.99
N GLU A 180 -16.55 -5.14 11.46
CA GLU A 180 -17.24 -4.15 10.63
C GLU A 180 -17.78 -4.77 9.34
N LEU A 181 -17.02 -5.65 8.68
CA LEU A 181 -17.47 -6.37 7.48
C LEU A 181 -18.73 -7.20 7.73
N ARG A 182 -18.81 -7.87 8.88
CA ARG A 182 -19.98 -8.65 9.29
C ARG A 182 -21.19 -7.77 9.56
N ALA A 183 -21.01 -6.71 10.32
CA ALA A 183 -22.07 -5.74 10.58
C ALA A 183 -22.55 -5.05 9.29
N LEU A 184 -21.65 -4.72 8.35
CA LEU A 184 -22.00 -4.15 7.04
C LEU A 184 -22.77 -5.14 6.17
N SER A 185 -22.34 -6.40 6.13
CA SER A 185 -23.04 -7.46 5.41
C SER A 185 -24.47 -7.63 5.92
N GLU A 186 -24.64 -7.60 7.26
CA GLU A 186 -25.95 -7.66 7.90
C GLU A 186 -26.81 -6.42 7.61
N ALA A 187 -26.24 -5.22 7.69
CA ALA A 187 -26.96 -3.96 7.44
C ALA A 187 -27.43 -3.84 5.98
N LEU A 188 -26.58 -4.25 5.04
CA LEU A 188 -26.81 -4.11 3.60
C LEU A 188 -27.48 -5.33 2.97
N LYS A 189 -27.65 -6.42 3.72
CA LYS A 189 -28.18 -7.70 3.24
C LYS A 189 -27.46 -8.17 1.97
N CYS A 190 -26.13 -8.10 2.02
CA CYS A 190 -25.25 -8.45 0.91
C CYS A 190 -24.17 -9.43 1.38
N CYS A 191 -23.63 -10.20 0.44
CA CYS A 191 -22.46 -11.02 0.69
C CYS A 191 -21.20 -10.24 0.32
N VAL A 192 -20.20 -10.27 1.20
CA VAL A 192 -18.89 -9.66 0.95
C VAL A 192 -17.85 -10.76 0.84
N GLU A 193 -17.18 -10.82 -0.32
CA GLU A 193 -15.99 -11.65 -0.53
C GLU A 193 -14.75 -10.77 -0.47
N VAL A 194 -13.78 -11.13 0.36
CA VAL A 194 -12.50 -10.45 0.49
C VAL A 194 -11.39 -11.37 -0.01
N ILE A 195 -10.78 -10.98 -1.14
CA ILE A 195 -9.65 -11.67 -1.75
C ILE A 195 -8.35 -11.18 -1.09
N GLN A 196 -7.47 -12.11 -0.74
CA GLN A 196 -6.17 -11.83 -0.14
C GLN A 196 -5.09 -12.66 -0.82
N SER A 197 -3.84 -12.26 -0.68
CA SER A 197 -2.69 -12.96 -1.29
C SER A 197 -2.41 -14.33 -0.62
N GLU A 198 -2.64 -14.42 0.68
CA GLU A 198 -2.33 -15.60 1.49
C GLU A 198 -3.62 -16.26 2.01
N GLY A 199 -3.80 -17.54 1.70
CA GLY A 199 -4.95 -18.32 2.15
C GLY A 199 -6.23 -18.13 1.32
N PRO A 200 -7.34 -18.76 1.73
CA PRO A 200 -8.62 -18.65 1.02
C PRO A 200 -9.22 -17.24 1.18
N SER A 201 -10.09 -16.87 0.23
CA SER A 201 -10.90 -15.65 0.36
C SER A 201 -11.82 -15.74 1.57
N MET A 202 -11.95 -14.65 2.31
CA MET A 202 -12.91 -14.54 3.41
C MET A 202 -14.28 -14.20 2.83
N ILE A 203 -15.32 -14.92 3.25
CA ILE A 203 -16.69 -14.71 2.80
C ILE A 203 -17.56 -14.42 4.01
N VAL A 204 -18.35 -13.35 3.93
CA VAL A 204 -19.26 -12.90 5.00
C VAL A 204 -20.64 -12.68 4.40
N GLY A 205 -21.67 -13.19 5.06
CA GLY A 205 -23.07 -13.04 4.62
C GLY A 205 -23.45 -13.88 3.41
N GLU A 206 -22.90 -15.09 3.29
CA GLU A 206 -23.20 -16.01 2.18
C GLU A 206 -24.71 -16.33 2.09
N GLU A 207 -25.41 -16.32 3.23
CA GLU A 207 -26.86 -16.48 3.33
C GLU A 207 -27.63 -15.45 2.50
N TYR A 208 -27.08 -14.23 2.34
CA TYR A 208 -27.74 -13.18 1.58
C TYR A 208 -27.67 -13.42 0.07
N LEU A 209 -26.66 -14.15 -0.44
CA LEU A 209 -26.64 -14.56 -1.86
C LEU A 209 -27.84 -15.44 -2.20
N LYS A 210 -28.17 -16.39 -1.31
CA LYS A 210 -29.29 -17.31 -1.50
C LYS A 210 -30.63 -16.58 -1.46
N ALA A 211 -30.70 -15.46 -0.74
CA ALA A 211 -31.87 -14.60 -0.65
C ALA A 211 -31.98 -13.57 -1.81
N GLY A 212 -31.08 -13.60 -2.80
CA GLY A 212 -31.07 -12.67 -3.93
C GLY A 212 -30.32 -11.35 -3.66
N GLY A 213 -29.57 -11.26 -2.56
CA GLY A 213 -28.69 -10.14 -2.27
C GLY A 213 -27.48 -10.07 -3.21
N SER A 214 -26.89 -8.88 -3.33
CA SER A 214 -25.71 -8.67 -4.17
C SER A 214 -24.44 -9.24 -3.54
N LYS A 215 -23.48 -9.61 -4.40
CA LYS A 215 -22.12 -9.97 -4.02
C LYS A 215 -21.21 -8.76 -4.19
N LEU A 216 -20.57 -8.30 -3.12
CA LEU A 216 -19.53 -7.28 -3.15
C LEU A 216 -18.17 -7.96 -3.05
N ILE A 217 -17.20 -7.54 -3.86
CA ILE A 217 -15.86 -8.13 -3.89
C ILE A 217 -14.83 -7.06 -3.53
N LEU A 218 -14.03 -7.35 -2.52
CA LEU A 218 -12.93 -6.49 -2.06
C LEU A 218 -11.59 -7.24 -2.20
N THR A 219 -10.51 -6.49 -2.14
CA THR A 219 -9.18 -7.06 -1.90
C THR A 219 -8.58 -6.52 -0.62
N TYR A 220 -7.86 -7.37 0.10
CA TYR A 220 -7.21 -7.05 1.35
C TYR A 220 -5.70 -7.26 1.22
N HIS A 221 -4.97 -6.21 1.60
CA HIS A 221 -3.52 -6.13 1.45
C HIS A 221 -2.90 -5.86 2.81
N ARG A 222 -2.00 -6.74 3.27
CA ARG A 222 -1.33 -6.61 4.57
C ARG A 222 -0.08 -5.75 4.49
N ARG A 223 0.56 -5.70 3.31
CA ARG A 223 1.90 -5.14 3.08
C ARG A 223 1.92 -4.09 1.97
N MET A 224 0.76 -3.70 1.44
CA MET A 224 0.66 -2.69 0.38
C MET A 224 1.14 -1.30 0.82
N TYR A 225 0.96 -0.94 2.11
CA TYR A 225 1.39 0.34 2.66
C TYR A 225 2.21 0.16 3.93
N SER A 226 3.07 1.13 4.23
CA SER A 226 3.88 1.14 5.46
C SER A 226 3.04 1.25 6.74
N LEU A 227 1.82 1.79 6.62
CA LEU A 227 0.86 1.90 7.72
C LEU A 227 0.21 0.54 8.04
N GLY A 228 0.28 -0.44 7.14
CA GLY A 228 -0.24 -1.79 7.37
C GLY A 228 -1.39 -2.14 6.43
N GLU A 229 -2.46 -2.67 7.03
CA GLU A 229 -3.57 -3.32 6.35
C GLU A 229 -4.45 -2.34 5.56
N HIS A 230 -4.90 -2.75 4.37
CA HIS A 230 -5.67 -1.90 3.48
C HIS A 230 -6.68 -2.67 2.65
N TYR A 231 -7.85 -2.08 2.44
CA TYR A 231 -8.89 -2.60 1.55
C TYR A 231 -8.97 -1.79 0.27
N ASN A 232 -8.94 -2.49 -0.87
CA ASN A 232 -9.28 -1.93 -2.17
C ASN A 232 -10.59 -2.56 -2.68
N SER A 233 -11.23 -1.84 -3.60
CA SER A 233 -12.37 -2.37 -4.34
C SER A 233 -11.88 -3.10 -5.60
N VAL A 234 -12.81 -3.68 -6.36
CA VAL A 234 -12.51 -4.28 -7.67
C VAL A 234 -13.42 -3.69 -8.74
N GLN A 235 -12.99 -3.80 -9.99
CA GLN A 235 -13.78 -3.41 -11.16
C GLN A 235 -13.58 -4.41 -12.30
N PRO A 236 -14.46 -4.45 -13.32
CA PRO A 236 -14.24 -5.23 -14.53
C PRO A 236 -12.87 -4.93 -15.15
N PHE A 237 -12.22 -5.98 -15.63
CA PHE A 237 -10.92 -5.85 -16.27
C PHE A 237 -11.01 -5.01 -17.56
N CYS A 238 -10.13 -4.03 -17.69
CA CYS A 238 -9.98 -3.20 -18.90
C CYS A 238 -8.52 -3.26 -19.38
N GLN A 239 -8.29 -3.68 -20.63
CA GLN A 239 -6.95 -3.87 -21.20
C GLN A 239 -6.15 -2.57 -21.30
N ASP A 240 -6.82 -1.44 -21.55
CA ASP A 240 -6.19 -0.14 -21.81
C ASP A 240 -5.47 0.48 -20.59
N GLU A 241 -5.73 -0.02 -19.37
CA GLU A 241 -5.10 0.49 -18.14
C GLU A 241 -3.83 -0.28 -17.76
N GLU A 242 -3.67 -1.54 -18.21
CA GLU A 242 -2.48 -2.34 -17.91
C GLU A 242 -1.27 -1.84 -18.74
N GLU A 243 -1.48 -1.43 -20.00
CA GLU A 243 -0.44 -0.88 -20.90
C GLU A 243 0.10 0.51 -20.48
N LYS A 244 -0.60 1.24 -19.61
CA LYS A 244 -0.12 2.55 -19.11
C LYS A 244 0.89 2.43 -17.97
N LEU A 245 1.01 1.23 -17.38
CA LEU A 245 1.84 0.95 -16.22
C LEU A 245 3.10 0.12 -16.56
N GLU A 246 3.20 -0.40 -17.79
CA GLU A 246 4.40 -1.06 -18.35
C GLU A 246 5.31 -0.05 -19.09
#